data_AF-A0A3N5T573-F1
#
_entry.id   AF-A0A3N5T573-F1
#
_cell.length_a   1.000
_cell.length_b   1.000
_cell.length_c   1.000
_cell.angle_alpha   90.00
_cell.angle_beta   90.00
_cell.angle_gamma   90.00
#
_symmetry.space_group_name_H-M   'P 1'
#
loop_
_entity.id
_entity.type
_entity.pdbx_description
1 polymer ?
#
loop_
_entity_poly.entity_id
_entity_poly.type
_entity_poly.pdbx_seq_one_letter_code
_entity_poly.pdbx_strand_id
1 'polypeptide(L)'
;MELTMAECKRCGICCQDVRLAESPDMLERAYHYWKKTPSIDPNFSEIYLIFPMLRFLYEDQREDLPYHYRCVHYALDENGLPACSIHPIRPRMCRDFPHYDGVEHLDRSGPVSPYPGCGYNNTD
;
A
#
# COMPACT_ATOMS: atom_id res chain seq x y z
N MET A 1 -26.21 -7.59 2.91
CA MET A 1 -25.48 -7.21 1.70
C MET A 1 -24.01 -7.41 2.03
N GLU A 2 -23.48 -8.59 1.73
CA GLU A 2 -22.08 -8.89 1.99
C GLU A 2 -21.23 -7.98 1.11
N LEU A 3 -20.56 -7.02 1.74
CA LEU A 3 -19.47 -6.28 1.11
C LEU A 3 -18.39 -7.32 0.82
N THR A 4 -18.33 -7.82 -0.41
CA THR A 4 -17.22 -8.64 -0.88
C THR A 4 -15.99 -7.75 -0.88
N MET A 5 -15.24 -7.75 0.23
CA MET A 5 -13.96 -7.06 0.34
C MET A 5 -13.10 -7.53 -0.84
N ALA A 6 -12.68 -6.59 -1.70
CA ALA A 6 -11.91 -6.94 -2.89
C ALA A 6 -10.59 -7.59 -2.46
N GLU A 7 -10.48 -8.90 -2.62
CA GLU A 7 -9.25 -9.62 -2.30
C GLU A 7 -8.12 -9.17 -3.23
N CYS A 8 -6.88 -9.20 -2.72
CA CYS A 8 -5.71 -8.88 -3.53
C CYS A 8 -5.66 -9.77 -4.78
N LYS A 9 -5.56 -9.22 -6.01
CA LYS A 9 -5.29 -10.01 -7.24
C LYS A 9 -3.88 -10.67 -7.26
N ARG A 10 -3.16 -10.68 -6.13
CA ARG A 10 -1.88 -11.36 -5.84
C ARG A 10 -0.76 -11.17 -6.88
N CYS A 11 -0.72 -10.03 -7.57
CA CYS A 11 0.40 -9.72 -8.48
C CYS A 11 1.68 -9.26 -7.74
N GLY A 12 1.56 -8.83 -6.48
CA GLY A 12 2.69 -8.46 -5.62
C GLY A 12 3.43 -7.17 -5.99
N ILE A 13 3.12 -6.53 -7.12
CA ILE A 13 3.85 -5.37 -7.64
C ILE A 13 3.85 -4.22 -6.63
N CYS A 14 2.69 -3.86 -6.10
CA CYS A 14 2.56 -2.80 -5.10
C CYS A 14 3.25 -3.10 -3.76
N CYS A 15 3.65 -4.36 -3.50
CA CYS A 15 4.42 -4.73 -2.31
C CYS A 15 5.92 -4.83 -2.60
N GLN A 16 6.31 -5.12 -3.83
CA GLN A 16 7.70 -5.19 -4.26
C GLN A 16 8.29 -3.81 -4.53
N ASP A 17 7.45 -2.91 -5.03
CA ASP A 17 7.79 -1.55 -5.42
C ASP A 17 6.66 -0.60 -4.98
N VAL A 18 6.55 -0.36 -3.67
CA VAL A 18 5.65 0.65 -3.09
C VAL A 18 6.23 2.02 -3.44
N ARG A 19 5.50 2.84 -4.20
CA ARG A 19 5.93 4.19 -4.59
C ARG A 19 5.20 5.24 -3.78
N LEU A 20 5.94 6.19 -3.22
CA LEU A 20 5.40 7.27 -2.39
C LEU A 20 6.00 8.62 -2.78
N ALA A 21 5.28 9.69 -2.45
CA ALA A 21 5.79 11.06 -2.54
C ALA A 21 6.72 11.40 -1.37
N GLU A 22 6.60 10.68 -0.26
CA GLU A 22 7.31 10.95 0.97
C GLU A 22 8.62 10.18 1.10
N SER A 23 9.66 10.90 1.57
CA SER A 23 11.00 10.35 1.79
C SER A 23 11.09 9.49 3.06
N PRO A 24 12.10 8.61 3.18
CA PRO A 24 12.26 7.74 4.33
C PRO A 24 12.33 8.53 5.64
N ASP A 25 13.07 9.64 5.66
CA ASP A 25 13.22 10.50 6.83
C ASP A 25 11.90 11.16 7.23
N MET A 26 11.05 11.54 6.25
CA MET A 26 9.73 12.10 6.54
C MET A 26 8.83 11.04 7.19
N LEU A 27 8.79 9.84 6.61
CA LEU A 27 8.01 8.72 7.13
C LEU A 27 8.46 8.32 8.54
N GLU A 28 9.78 8.25 8.78
CA GLU A 28 10.35 7.91 10.09
C GLU A 28 9.97 8.93 11.16
N ARG A 29 10.12 10.23 10.86
CA ARG A 29 9.74 11.30 11.79
C ARG A 29 8.25 11.26 12.11
N ALA A 30 7.40 11.08 11.09
CA ALA A 30 5.96 11.01 11.26
C ALA A 30 5.57 9.80 12.14
N TYR A 31 6.17 8.63 11.89
CA TYR A 31 5.96 7.43 12.71
C TYR A 31 6.37 7.62 14.17
N HIS A 32 7.55 8.18 14.43
CA HIS A 32 8.01 8.40 15.80
C HIS A 32 7.22 9.48 16.55
N TYR A 33 6.76 10.50 15.84
CA TYR A 33 5.83 11.48 16.39
C TYR A 33 4.50 10.80 16.77
N TRP A 34 3.94 10.00 15.86
CA TRP A 34 2.69 9.26 16.08
C TRP A 34 2.75 8.37 17.32
N LYS A 35 3.83 7.58 17.48
CA LYS A 35 4.01 6.71 18.65
C LYS A 35 3.96 7.43 20.00
N LYS A 36 4.16 8.75 20.02
CA LYS A 36 4.17 9.58 21.23
C LYS A 36 2.85 10.31 21.47
N THR A 37 1.93 10.30 20.51
CA THR A 37 0.69 11.09 20.56
C THR A 37 -0.52 10.17 20.88
N PRO A 38 -1.18 10.35 22.03
CA PRO A 38 -2.23 9.43 22.49
C PRO A 38 -3.62 9.65 21.85
N SER A 39 -3.81 10.74 21.10
CA SER A 39 -5.10 11.12 20.52
C SER A 39 -4.89 11.53 19.07
N ILE A 40 -5.13 10.60 18.16
CA ILE A 40 -4.81 10.76 16.74
C ILE A 40 -6.09 10.88 15.95
N ASP A 41 -6.08 11.84 15.04
CA ASP A 41 -7.21 12.17 14.19
C ASP A 41 -7.58 10.92 13.36
N PRO A 42 -8.85 10.49 13.35
CA PRO A 42 -9.31 9.44 12.45
C PRO A 42 -9.12 9.76 10.96
N ASN A 43 -8.88 11.03 10.59
CA ASN A 43 -8.54 11.45 9.22
C ASN A 43 -7.02 11.48 8.93
N PHE A 44 -6.19 11.10 9.90
CA PHE A 44 -4.74 11.04 9.71
C PHE A 44 -4.37 9.90 8.75
N SER A 45 -3.51 10.20 7.76
CA SER A 45 -3.15 9.26 6.70
C SER A 45 -2.44 8.02 7.26
N GLU A 46 -3.08 6.84 7.13
CA GLU A 46 -2.53 5.54 7.57
C GLU A 46 -1.15 5.24 6.95
N ILE A 47 -0.77 5.92 5.85
CA ILE A 47 0.52 5.75 5.17
C ILE A 47 1.73 6.00 6.05
N TYR A 48 1.64 6.90 7.04
CA TYR A 48 2.77 7.15 7.93
C TYR A 48 2.96 6.04 8.97
N LEU A 49 1.93 5.22 9.19
CA LEU A 49 2.00 4.08 10.11
C LEU A 49 2.67 2.86 9.50
N ILE A 50 2.74 2.80 8.17
CA ILE A 50 3.38 1.68 7.49
C ILE A 50 4.89 1.82 7.39
N PHE A 51 5.49 2.91 7.89
CA PHE A 51 6.95 3.09 7.88
C PHE A 51 7.74 1.84 8.33
N PRO A 52 7.42 1.18 9.47
CA PRO A 52 8.12 -0.04 9.89
C PRO A 52 7.96 -1.22 8.94
N MET A 53 6.96 -1.18 8.06
CA MET A 53 6.68 -2.20 7.05
C MET A 53 7.41 -1.93 5.73
N LEU A 54 8.09 -0.78 5.59
CA LEU A 54 8.76 -0.37 4.36
C LEU A 54 10.28 -0.44 4.51
N ARG A 55 10.92 -0.96 3.48
CA ARG A 55 12.37 -0.88 3.28
C ARG A 55 12.63 0.00 2.08
N PHE A 56 13.30 1.12 2.29
CA PHE A 56 13.71 1.99 1.19
C PHE A 56 14.58 1.24 0.17
N LEU A 57 14.32 1.46 -1.11
CA LEU A 57 15.09 0.90 -2.22
C LEU A 57 15.95 1.98 -2.86
N TYR A 58 15.32 2.99 -3.44
CA TYR A 58 15.98 4.10 -4.13
C TYR A 58 15.00 5.27 -4.33
N GLU A 59 15.56 6.38 -4.80
CA GLU A 59 14.83 7.59 -5.17
C GLU A 59 15.04 7.88 -6.66
N ASP A 60 13.96 8.18 -7.39
CA ASP A 60 14.00 8.65 -8.77
C ASP A 60 13.14 9.91 -8.93
N GLN A 61 13.80 11.07 -8.89
CA GLN A 61 13.18 12.40 -8.99
C GLN A 61 12.47 12.68 -10.33
N ARG A 62 12.54 11.77 -11.30
CA ARG A 62 11.83 11.88 -12.57
C ARG A 62 10.40 11.32 -12.50
N GLU A 63 10.07 10.58 -11.45
CA GLU A 63 8.74 10.00 -11.23
C GLU A 63 7.87 10.88 -10.33
N ASP A 64 6.55 10.87 -10.53
CA ASP A 64 5.59 11.61 -9.68
C ASP A 64 5.59 11.11 -8.21
N LEU A 65 5.91 9.83 -8.01
CA LEU A 65 6.09 9.20 -6.71
C LEU A 65 7.54 8.71 -6.60
N PRO A 66 8.49 9.61 -6.29
CA PRO A 66 9.91 9.38 -6.51
C PRO A 66 10.55 8.41 -5.52
N TYR A 67 9.91 8.11 -4.40
CA TYR A 67 10.50 7.24 -3.37
C TYR A 67 9.97 5.82 -3.49
N HIS A 68 10.88 4.90 -3.80
CA HIS A 68 10.58 3.49 -3.98
C HIS A 68 10.94 2.69 -2.72
N TYR A 69 10.00 1.86 -2.29
CA TYR A 69 10.14 1.00 -1.12
C TYR A 69 9.72 -0.42 -1.44
N ARG A 70 10.23 -1.36 -0.66
CA ARG A 70 9.75 -2.73 -0.62
C ARG A 70 9.03 -2.98 0.69
N CYS A 71 7.85 -3.58 0.63
CA CYS A 71 7.19 -4.09 1.81
C CYS A 71 7.99 -5.26 2.41
N VAL A 72 8.32 -5.18 3.70
CA VAL A 72 9.05 -6.23 4.42
C VAL A 72 8.23 -7.50 4.60
N HIS A 73 6.91 -7.41 4.47
CA HIS A 73 5.98 -8.55 4.56
C HIS A 73 5.69 -9.20 3.21
N TYR A 74 6.27 -8.70 2.11
CA TYR A 74 6.21 -9.38 0.82
C TYR A 74 6.93 -10.72 0.90
N ALA A 75 6.23 -11.78 0.51
CA ALA A 75 6.74 -13.12 0.43
C ALA A 75 6.23 -13.81 -0.85
N LEU A 76 6.77 -14.98 -1.12
CA LEU A 76 6.21 -15.93 -2.09
C LEU A 76 5.60 -17.09 -1.30
N ASP A 77 4.47 -17.62 -1.76
CA ASP A 77 3.89 -18.86 -1.22
C ASP A 77 4.60 -20.10 -1.78
N GLU A 78 4.12 -21.28 -1.39
CA GLU A 78 4.67 -22.58 -1.80
C GLU A 78 4.66 -22.81 -3.32
N ASN A 79 3.80 -22.09 -4.05
CA ASN A 79 3.70 -22.17 -5.52
C ASN A 79 4.50 -21.07 -6.21
N GLY A 80 5.27 -20.27 -5.46
CA GLY A 80 6.00 -19.13 -5.99
C GLY A 80 5.13 -17.91 -6.32
N LEU A 81 3.88 -17.88 -5.84
CA LEU A 81 2.97 -16.75 -6.07
C LEU A 81 3.15 -15.68 -4.98
N PRO A 82 3.07 -14.38 -5.34
CA PRO A 82 3.11 -13.32 -4.34
C PRO A 82 2.09 -13.50 -3.21
N ALA A 83 2.56 -13.26 -2.00
CA ALA A 83 1.79 -13.38 -0.77
C ALA A 83 2.20 -12.30 0.25
N CYS A 84 1.30 -12.02 1.19
CA CYS A 84 1.57 -11.16 2.34
C CYS A 84 1.73 -12.05 3.57
N SER A 85 2.91 -12.01 4.22
CA SER A 85 3.19 -12.83 5.41
C SER A 85 2.35 -12.49 6.63
N ILE A 86 1.71 -11.31 6.62
CA ILE A 86 0.79 -10.85 7.67
C ILE A 86 -0.66 -10.71 7.16
N HIS A 87 -1.04 -11.43 6.09
CA HIS A 87 -2.36 -11.28 5.45
C HIS A 87 -3.55 -11.22 6.43
N PRO A 88 -3.65 -12.08 7.48
CA PRO A 88 -4.77 -12.04 8.41
C PRO A 88 -4.88 -10.75 9.24
N ILE A 89 -3.77 -10.04 9.45
CA ILE A 89 -3.66 -8.86 10.31
C ILE A 89 -3.16 -7.62 9.55
N ARG A 90 -3.16 -7.65 8.22
CA ARG A 90 -2.67 -6.54 7.41
C ARG A 90 -3.47 -5.25 7.70
N PRO A 91 -2.84 -4.06 7.68
CA PRO A 91 -3.51 -2.79 7.91
C PRO A 91 -4.67 -2.54 6.96
N ARG A 92 -5.63 -1.71 7.37
CA ARG A 92 -6.82 -1.39 6.59
C ARG A 92 -6.45 -0.84 5.21
N MET A 93 -5.57 0.15 5.12
CA MET A 93 -5.11 0.65 3.82
C MET A 93 -4.60 -0.43 2.86
N CYS A 94 -3.96 -1.50 3.36
CA CYS A 94 -3.49 -2.62 2.56
C CYS A 94 -4.59 -3.63 2.21
N ARG A 95 -5.71 -3.65 2.95
CA ARG A 95 -6.91 -4.42 2.60
C ARG A 95 -7.71 -3.72 1.54
N ASP A 96 -7.83 -2.41 1.67
CA ASP A 96 -8.70 -1.61 0.82
C ASP A 96 -7.99 -1.28 -0.49
N PHE A 97 -6.65 -1.29 -0.55
CA PHE A 97 -5.89 -1.09 -1.78
C PHE A 97 -6.33 -2.03 -2.94
N PRO A 98 -6.51 -1.51 -4.17
CA PRO A 98 -6.34 -0.11 -4.61
C PRO A 98 -7.60 0.75 -4.43
N HIS A 99 -8.69 0.18 -3.91
CA HIS A 99 -10.00 0.79 -3.77
C HIS A 99 -10.26 1.17 -2.30
N TYR A 100 -9.60 2.25 -1.84
CA TYR A 100 -9.74 2.77 -0.48
C TYR A 100 -11.22 2.93 -0.08
N ASP A 101 -11.62 2.44 1.10
CA ASP A 101 -13.00 2.47 1.57
C ASP A 101 -13.58 3.90 1.60
N GLY A 102 -14.83 4.06 1.16
CA GLY A 102 -15.55 5.36 1.18
C GLY A 102 -15.50 6.16 -0.13
N VAL A 103 -14.81 5.64 -1.15
CA VAL A 103 -14.88 6.16 -2.52
C VAL A 103 -15.91 5.30 -3.27
N GLU A 104 -16.96 5.92 -3.84
CA GLU A 104 -18.04 5.19 -4.54
C GLU A 104 -17.45 4.17 -5.52
N HIS A 105 -17.95 2.95 -5.38
CA HIS A 105 -17.35 1.72 -5.83
C HIS A 105 -17.14 1.68 -7.35
N LEU A 106 -15.97 1.21 -7.78
CA LEU A 106 -15.61 0.89 -9.17
C LEU A 106 -16.08 1.95 -10.17
N ASP A 107 -15.55 3.15 -10.03
CA ASP A 107 -15.40 4.00 -11.20
C ASP A 107 -14.48 3.25 -12.20
N ARG A 108 -15.08 2.56 -13.17
CA ARG A 108 -14.35 1.99 -14.32
C ARG A 108 -13.79 3.10 -15.25
N SER A 109 -14.19 4.35 -15.02
CA SER A 109 -13.56 5.55 -15.57
C SER A 109 -12.57 6.21 -14.60
N GLY A 110 -12.39 5.65 -13.40
CA GLY A 110 -11.46 6.13 -12.39
C GLY A 110 -10.02 5.78 -12.75
N PRO A 111 -9.03 6.43 -12.12
CA PRO A 111 -7.63 6.17 -12.42
C PRO A 111 -7.29 4.71 -12.14
N VAL A 112 -6.72 4.04 -13.14
CA VAL A 112 -6.09 2.72 -13.01
C VAL A 112 -5.04 2.76 -11.90
N SER A 113 -4.72 1.61 -11.30
CA SER A 113 -3.58 1.51 -10.39
C SER A 113 -2.33 2.07 -11.08
N PRO A 114 -1.57 2.96 -10.42
CA PRO A 114 -0.40 3.59 -11.02
C PRO A 114 0.74 2.59 -11.28
N TYR A 115 0.68 1.41 -10.67
CA TYR A 115 1.67 0.36 -10.83
C TYR A 115 1.55 -0.36 -12.18
N PRO A 116 2.57 -0.30 -13.06
CA PRO A 116 2.58 -1.06 -14.31
C PRO A 116 2.43 -2.56 -14.03
N GLY A 117 1.60 -3.24 -14.82
CA GLY A 117 1.36 -4.69 -14.68
C GLY A 117 0.49 -5.08 -13.47
N CYS A 118 -0.09 -4.12 -12.74
CA CYS A 118 -0.95 -4.41 -11.61
C CYS A 118 -2.16 -5.24 -12.05
N GLY A 119 -2.41 -6.36 -11.36
CA GLY A 119 -3.53 -7.24 -11.68
C GLY A 119 -4.90 -6.56 -11.66
N TYR A 120 -5.07 -5.48 -10.89
CA TYR A 120 -6.30 -4.68 -10.87
C TYR A 120 -6.54 -3.86 -12.14
N ASN A 121 -5.50 -3.60 -12.94
CA ASN A 121 -5.63 -2.93 -14.24
C ASN A 121 -6.05 -3.90 -15.35
N ASN A 122 -5.93 -5.21 -15.10
CA ASN A 122 -6.42 -6.22 -16.02
C ASN A 122 -7.93 -6.32 -15.79
N THR A 123 -8.69 -5.87 -16.79
CA THR A 123 -10.12 -6.19 -16.89
C THR A 123 -10.26 -7.71 -16.94
N ASP A 124 -11.15 -8.25 -16.10
CA ASP A 124 -11.53 -9.66 -16.18
C ASP A 124 -12.37 -9.91 -17.45
#